data_AF-A0A231H8J6-F1
#
_entry.id   AF-A0A231H8J6-F1
#
_cell.length_a   1.000
_cell.length_b   1.000
_cell.length_c   1.000
_cell.angle_alpha   90.00
_cell.angle_beta   90.00
_cell.angle_gamma   90.00
#
_symmetry.space_group_name_H-M   'P 1'
#
loop_
_entity.id
_entity.type
_entity.pdbx_description
1 polymer ?
#
loop_
_entity_poly.entity_id
_entity_poly.type
_entity_poly.pdbx_seq_one_letter_code
_entity_poly.pdbx_strand_id
1 'polypeptide(L)'
;MSSYLEPPELVSQIPPAAVLTVFGLVAGASAVSAVIISVRRRDLLPIAACIGALLCALNEPIYDLLGLIVYAGNHPMAFTSFGRSVPWFLVVGYLPWVGLLPYLIYRSMKVGISRTKLHLVAFISFLSVVVVESIGTSFDAWTYYGAPPLKFLVVAPQMAPVPIVGGFLLFAVADRYTGWRRTAVGFIVSTLALPMVFASASWPLYVGLNSDLPTVVNWLLGIVMLGLTAGVVMATTKLAQDIRTARSGASTETDRPLTAAAYAQPVTG
;
A
#
# COMPACT_ATOMS: atom_id res chain seq x y z
N MET A 1 -30.25 -18.58 5.93
CA MET A 1 -29.02 -17.77 5.98
C MET A 1 -27.86 -18.74 6.07
N SER A 2 -27.00 -18.76 5.05
CA SER A 2 -26.19 -19.91 4.67
C SER A 2 -24.98 -20.12 5.60
N SER A 3 -24.66 -21.36 5.95
CA SER A 3 -23.55 -21.80 6.83
C SER A 3 -22.14 -21.49 6.31
N TYR A 4 -21.99 -20.59 5.34
CA TYR A 4 -20.71 -20.24 4.69
C TYR A 4 -20.07 -18.95 5.22
N LEU A 5 -20.74 -18.23 6.12
CA LEU A 5 -20.19 -17.00 6.73
C LEU A 5 -19.52 -17.25 8.08
N GLU A 6 -19.60 -18.46 8.62
CA GLU A 6 -18.85 -18.80 9.83
C GLU A 6 -17.42 -19.15 9.44
N PRO A 7 -16.41 -18.51 10.07
CA PRO A 7 -15.03 -18.82 9.79
C PRO A 7 -14.71 -20.25 10.21
N PRO A 8 -14.07 -21.05 9.33
CA PRO A 8 -13.66 -22.39 9.69
C PRO A 8 -12.56 -22.34 10.78
N GLU A 9 -12.53 -23.37 11.63
CA GLU A 9 -11.34 -23.62 12.45
C GLU A 9 -10.21 -24.10 11.55
N LEU A 10 -9.02 -23.50 11.73
CA LEU A 10 -7.87 -23.74 10.88
C LEU A 10 -6.63 -24.00 11.73
N VAL A 11 -5.85 -24.99 11.33
CA VAL A 11 -4.56 -25.34 11.94
C VAL A 11 -3.51 -25.35 10.84
N SER A 12 -2.46 -24.53 10.96
CA SER A 12 -1.44 -24.44 9.93
C SER A 12 -0.62 -25.73 9.88
N GLN A 13 -0.40 -26.22 8.65
CA GLN A 13 0.47 -27.35 8.37
C GLN A 13 1.95 -26.96 8.43
N ILE A 14 2.28 -25.66 8.30
CA ILE A 14 3.63 -25.14 8.51
C ILE A 14 3.80 -24.79 9.99
N PRO A 15 4.97 -25.09 10.60
CA PRO A 15 5.28 -24.61 11.95
C PRO A 15 5.08 -23.08 12.06
N PRO A 16 4.24 -22.60 12.98
CA PRO A 16 3.94 -21.17 13.09
C PRO A 16 5.17 -20.28 13.28
N ALA A 17 6.20 -20.80 13.95
CA ALA A 17 7.49 -20.14 14.10
C ALA A 17 8.21 -19.92 12.76
N ALA A 18 8.09 -20.85 11.80
CA ALA A 18 8.72 -20.70 10.49
C ALA A 18 8.06 -19.56 9.68
N VAL A 19 6.72 -19.47 9.70
CA VAL A 19 5.98 -18.37 9.05
C VAL A 19 6.41 -17.03 9.66
N LEU A 20 6.41 -16.94 10.99
CA LEU A 20 6.83 -15.72 11.69
C LEU A 20 8.30 -15.38 11.41
N THR A 21 9.20 -16.36 11.34
CA THR A 21 10.61 -16.11 11.01
C THR A 21 10.78 -15.58 9.60
N VAL A 22 10.11 -16.15 8.59
CA VAL A 22 10.22 -15.67 7.20
C VAL A 22 9.74 -14.22 7.08
N PHE A 23 8.54 -13.92 7.58
CA PHE A 23 8.02 -12.55 7.58
C PHE A 23 8.86 -11.62 8.44
N GLY A 24 9.33 -12.10 9.61
CA GLY A 24 10.19 -11.37 10.52
C GLY A 24 11.54 -11.00 9.90
N LEU A 25 12.12 -11.84 9.05
CA LEU A 25 13.35 -11.53 8.32
C LEU A 25 13.12 -10.42 7.29
N VAL A 26 12.04 -10.49 6.51
CA VAL A 26 11.69 -9.44 5.52
C VAL A 26 11.35 -8.12 6.22
N ALA A 27 10.59 -8.17 7.31
CA ALA A 27 10.26 -7.03 8.15
C ALA A 27 11.51 -6.43 8.81
N GLY A 28 12.39 -7.26 9.36
CA GLY A 28 13.66 -6.86 9.96
C GLY A 28 14.58 -6.19 8.94
N ALA A 29 14.74 -6.77 7.76
CA ALA A 29 15.49 -6.17 6.66
C ALA A 29 14.92 -4.81 6.24
N SER A 30 13.59 -4.67 6.24
CA SER A 30 12.90 -3.42 5.94
C SER A 30 13.14 -2.36 7.02
N ALA A 31 13.02 -2.74 8.29
CA ALA A 31 13.30 -1.86 9.43
C ALA A 31 14.77 -1.38 9.42
N VAL A 32 15.72 -2.30 9.25
CA VAL A 32 17.15 -1.99 9.17
C VAL A 32 17.42 -1.06 7.98
N SER A 33 16.84 -1.33 6.82
CA SER A 33 16.96 -0.46 5.65
C SER A 33 16.41 0.94 5.91
N ALA A 34 15.24 1.05 6.56
CA ALA A 34 14.65 2.33 6.94
C ALA A 34 15.56 3.12 7.89
N VAL A 35 16.18 2.46 8.88
CA VAL A 35 17.16 3.08 9.79
C VAL A 35 18.40 3.53 9.04
N ILE A 36 19.01 2.66 8.23
CA ILE A 36 20.21 2.99 7.44
C ILE A 36 19.95 4.19 6.52
N ILE A 37 18.81 4.20 5.82
CA ILE A 37 18.42 5.32 4.96
C ILE A 37 18.22 6.58 5.78
N SER A 38 17.56 6.49 6.94
CA SER A 38 17.29 7.65 7.79
C SER A 38 18.57 8.29 8.31
N VAL A 39 19.52 7.47 8.78
CA VAL A 39 20.83 7.92 9.26
C VAL A 39 21.63 8.56 8.11
N ARG A 40 21.75 7.88 6.97
CA ARG A 40 22.53 8.37 5.81
C ARG A 40 21.98 9.68 5.24
N ARG A 41 20.67 9.90 5.34
CA ARG A 41 20.00 11.08 4.76
C ARG A 41 19.60 12.12 5.78
N ARG A 42 19.81 11.86 7.08
CA ARG A 42 19.33 12.70 8.19
C ARG A 42 17.84 13.03 8.05
N ASP A 43 17.05 12.04 7.64
CA ASP A 43 15.61 12.16 7.38
C ASP A 43 14.88 11.01 8.06
N LEU A 44 14.05 11.30 9.07
CA LEU A 44 13.30 10.28 9.83
C LEU A 44 12.05 9.77 9.11
N LEU A 45 11.73 10.30 7.93
CA LEU A 45 10.58 9.90 7.12
C LEU A 45 10.45 8.36 6.92
N PRO A 46 11.51 7.59 6.57
CA PRO A 46 11.37 6.15 6.35
C PRO A 46 11.07 5.38 7.64
N ILE A 47 11.68 5.75 8.77
CA ILE A 47 11.37 5.14 10.07
C ILE A 47 9.91 5.42 10.43
N ALA A 48 9.47 6.68 10.31
CA ALA A 48 8.11 7.05 10.63
C ALA A 48 7.07 6.35 9.75
N ALA A 49 7.37 6.17 8.46
CA ALA A 49 6.55 5.37 7.56
C ALA A 49 6.44 3.91 8.02
N CYS A 50 7.54 3.26 8.43
CA CYS A 50 7.49 1.90 8.98
C CYS A 50 6.69 1.81 10.29
N ILE A 51 6.79 2.80 11.18
CA ILE A 51 5.99 2.86 12.40
C ILE A 51 4.50 3.05 12.07
N GLY A 52 4.18 3.94 11.12
CA GLY A 52 2.82 4.13 10.63
C GLY A 52 2.23 2.85 10.01
N ALA A 53 3.06 2.08 9.29
CA ALA A 53 2.65 0.79 8.72
C ALA A 53 2.29 -0.24 9.80
N LEU A 54 3.03 -0.31 10.92
CA LEU A 54 2.66 -1.16 12.05
C LEU A 54 1.31 -0.76 12.64
N LEU A 55 1.05 0.55 12.76
CA LEU A 55 -0.23 1.02 13.24
C LEU A 55 -1.36 0.77 12.24
N CYS A 56 -1.06 0.83 10.94
CA CYS A 56 -1.99 0.50 9.87
C CYS A 56 -2.56 -0.92 10.02
N ALA A 57 -1.77 -1.86 10.56
CA ALA A 57 -2.21 -3.24 10.80
C ALA A 57 -3.41 -3.35 11.76
N LEU A 58 -3.71 -2.32 12.55
CA LEU A 58 -4.94 -2.29 13.35
C LEU A 58 -6.22 -2.26 12.51
N ASN A 59 -6.13 -1.93 11.21
CA ASN A 59 -7.26 -2.02 10.29
C ASN A 59 -7.50 -3.44 9.77
N GLU A 60 -6.56 -4.37 9.97
CA GLU A 60 -6.62 -5.71 9.41
C GLU A 60 -7.92 -6.46 9.74
N PRO A 61 -8.44 -6.45 10.99
CA PRO A 61 -9.70 -7.12 11.30
C PRO A 61 -10.89 -6.68 10.44
N ILE A 62 -10.91 -5.42 10.00
CA ILE A 62 -11.97 -4.89 9.14
C ILE A 62 -11.88 -5.56 7.77
N TYR A 63 -10.67 -5.67 7.21
CA TYR A 63 -10.45 -6.27 5.91
C TYR A 63 -10.53 -7.79 5.93
N ASP A 64 -10.17 -8.42 7.04
CA ASP A 64 -10.39 -9.85 7.26
C ASP A 64 -11.88 -10.19 7.26
N LEU A 65 -12.72 -9.34 7.87
CA LEU A 65 -14.16 -9.52 7.84
C LEU A 65 -14.71 -9.30 6.42
N LEU A 66 -14.37 -8.18 5.79
CA LEU A 66 -14.87 -7.85 4.45
C LEU A 66 -14.39 -8.83 3.38
N GLY A 67 -13.16 -9.31 3.51
CA GLY A 67 -12.50 -10.27 2.64
C GLY A 67 -12.70 -11.72 3.03
N LEU A 68 -13.49 -12.01 4.07
CA LEU A 68 -13.76 -13.36 4.57
C LEU A 68 -12.48 -14.19 4.78
N ILE A 69 -11.51 -13.62 5.49
CA ILE A 69 -10.21 -14.23 5.80
C ILE A 69 -10.20 -14.74 7.25
N VAL A 70 -9.60 -15.90 7.45
CA VAL A 70 -9.29 -16.40 8.79
C VAL A 70 -7.88 -17.00 8.81
N TYR A 71 -7.16 -16.75 9.91
CA TYR A 71 -5.82 -17.26 10.16
C TYR A 71 -5.88 -18.52 11.03
N ALA A 72 -4.89 -19.39 10.89
CA ALA A 72 -4.80 -20.58 11.71
C ALA A 72 -4.63 -20.25 13.20
N GLY A 73 -5.40 -20.93 14.05
CA GLY A 73 -5.47 -20.67 15.49
C GLY A 73 -4.18 -21.01 16.25
N ASN A 74 -3.29 -21.80 15.65
CA ASN A 74 -1.98 -22.15 16.21
C ASN A 74 -0.89 -21.09 15.97
N HIS A 75 -1.18 -20.00 15.24
CA HIS A 75 -0.20 -18.91 15.11
C HIS A 75 -0.05 -18.08 16.40
N PRO A 76 1.12 -17.48 16.65
CA PRO A 76 1.27 -16.46 17.68
C PRO A 76 0.41 -15.23 17.35
N MET A 77 -0.67 -15.03 18.10
CA MET A 77 -1.59 -13.91 17.91
C MET A 77 -1.01 -12.62 18.50
N ALA A 78 -1.14 -11.51 17.76
CA ALA A 78 -0.72 -10.18 18.18
C ALA A 78 -1.83 -9.47 18.95
N PHE A 79 -3.05 -9.50 18.42
CA PHE A 79 -4.22 -8.92 19.03
C PHE A 79 -5.51 -9.54 18.46
N THR A 80 -6.62 -9.28 19.14
CA THR A 80 -7.97 -9.67 18.68
C THR A 80 -8.86 -8.44 18.70
N SER A 81 -9.57 -8.19 17.61
CA SER A 81 -10.55 -7.11 17.49
C SER A 81 -11.62 -7.46 16.45
N PHE A 82 -12.83 -6.92 16.58
CA PHE A 82 -13.97 -7.23 15.70
C PHE A 82 -14.24 -8.75 15.52
N GLY A 83 -13.91 -9.57 16.51
CA GLY A 83 -14.04 -11.03 16.42
C GLY A 83 -13.01 -11.72 15.52
N ARG A 84 -11.92 -11.03 15.14
CA ARG A 84 -10.79 -11.57 14.37
C ARG A 84 -9.51 -11.52 15.19
N SER A 85 -8.77 -12.62 15.18
CA SER A 85 -7.44 -12.70 15.78
C SER A 85 -6.40 -12.52 14.69
N VAL A 86 -5.54 -11.52 14.88
CA VAL A 86 -4.52 -11.09 13.91
C VAL A 86 -3.16 -11.63 14.37
N PRO A 87 -2.46 -12.42 13.55
CA PRO A 87 -1.17 -13.00 13.93
C PRO A 87 0.00 -12.03 13.78
N TRP A 88 1.06 -12.24 14.57
CA TRP A 88 2.26 -11.37 14.54
C TRP A 88 2.94 -11.30 13.18
N PHE A 89 2.97 -12.40 12.42
CA PHE A 89 3.64 -12.42 11.11
C PHE A 89 3.00 -11.42 10.13
N LEU A 90 1.69 -11.21 10.26
CA LEU A 90 0.94 -10.29 9.43
C LEU A 90 1.22 -8.85 9.83
N VAL A 91 1.18 -8.56 11.14
CA VAL A 91 1.51 -7.23 11.70
C VAL A 91 2.89 -6.77 11.25
N VAL A 92 3.91 -7.62 11.41
CA VAL A 92 5.27 -7.25 10.96
C VAL A 92 5.39 -7.25 9.44
N GLY A 93 4.58 -8.04 8.74
CA GLY A 93 4.46 -8.05 7.29
C GLY A 93 4.09 -6.69 6.70
N TYR A 94 3.41 -5.81 7.44
CA TYR A 94 3.09 -4.46 6.95
C TYR A 94 4.34 -3.59 6.65
N LEU A 95 5.47 -3.82 7.32
CA LEU A 95 6.69 -3.00 7.16
C LEU A 95 7.17 -2.90 5.70
N PRO A 96 7.48 -4.01 5.00
CA PRO A 96 7.93 -3.97 3.62
C PRO A 96 6.92 -3.32 2.67
N TRP A 97 5.64 -3.74 2.68
CA TRP A 97 4.66 -3.33 1.66
C TRP A 97 3.98 -1.98 1.94
N VAL A 98 3.76 -1.60 3.21
CA VAL A 98 3.02 -0.38 3.62
C VAL A 98 3.94 0.68 4.23
N GLY A 99 5.14 0.30 4.68
CA GLY A 99 6.14 1.22 5.23
C GLY A 99 7.21 1.59 4.21
N LEU A 100 8.12 0.66 3.95
CA LEU A 100 9.35 0.92 3.21
C LEU A 100 9.12 1.07 1.70
N LEU A 101 8.36 0.18 1.06
CA LEU A 101 8.13 0.23 -0.38
C LEU A 101 7.46 1.54 -0.85
N PRO A 102 6.43 2.08 -0.18
CA PRO A 102 5.89 3.41 -0.50
C PRO A 102 6.95 4.51 -0.40
N TYR A 103 7.80 4.48 0.63
CA TYR A 103 8.91 5.43 0.74
C TYR A 103 9.88 5.31 -0.46
N LEU A 104 10.23 4.10 -0.89
CA LEU A 104 11.10 3.90 -2.06
C LEU A 104 10.45 4.39 -3.36
N ILE A 105 9.14 4.23 -3.51
CA ILE A 105 8.37 4.77 -4.65
C ILE A 105 8.34 6.29 -4.61
N TYR A 106 8.11 6.91 -3.45
CA TYR A 106 8.23 8.35 -3.27
C TYR A 106 9.58 8.86 -3.80
N ARG A 107 10.68 8.20 -3.41
CA ARG A 107 12.03 8.55 -3.88
C ARG A 107 12.19 8.39 -5.38
N SER A 108 11.61 7.34 -5.95
CA SER A 108 11.60 7.07 -7.39
C SER A 108 10.84 8.15 -8.16
N MET A 109 9.67 8.57 -7.67
CA MET A 109 8.88 9.66 -8.24
C MET A 109 9.65 10.99 -8.19
N LYS A 110 10.34 11.26 -7.08
CA LYS A 110 11.15 12.47 -6.88
C LYS A 110 12.33 12.58 -7.85
N VAL A 111 13.05 11.48 -8.10
CA VAL A 111 14.16 11.43 -9.07
C VAL A 111 13.65 11.36 -10.51
N GLY A 112 12.35 11.09 -10.68
CA GLY A 112 11.70 11.19 -11.97
C GLY A 112 11.70 9.91 -12.80
N ILE A 113 11.71 8.75 -12.13
CA ILE A 113 11.53 7.44 -12.77
C ILE A 113 10.27 7.42 -13.67
N SER A 114 10.36 6.72 -14.81
CA SER A 114 9.28 6.64 -15.79
C SER A 114 8.04 5.90 -15.25
N ARG A 115 6.86 6.25 -15.76
CA ARG A 115 5.59 5.59 -15.38
C ARG A 115 5.62 4.09 -15.62
N THR A 116 6.19 3.62 -16.72
CA THR A 116 6.33 2.19 -17.02
C THR A 116 7.11 1.44 -15.94
N LYS A 117 8.18 2.04 -15.39
CA LYS A 117 8.93 1.44 -14.28
C LYS A 117 8.11 1.42 -12.98
N LEU A 118 7.31 2.46 -12.72
CA LEU A 118 6.39 2.47 -11.58
C LEU A 118 5.27 1.43 -11.73
N HIS A 119 4.75 1.25 -12.95
CA HIS A 119 3.78 0.18 -13.26
C HIS A 119 4.39 -1.20 -13.07
N LEU A 120 5.64 -1.40 -13.47
CA LEU A 120 6.37 -2.65 -13.19
C LEU A 120 6.52 -2.90 -11.69
N VAL A 121 6.84 -1.87 -10.89
CA VAL A 121 6.89 -2.00 -9.43
C VAL A 121 5.51 -2.37 -8.86
N ALA A 122 4.43 -1.76 -9.35
CA ALA A 122 3.07 -2.12 -8.93
C ALA A 122 2.74 -3.59 -9.28
N PHE A 123 3.11 -4.03 -10.48
CA PHE A 123 2.93 -5.41 -10.91
C PHE A 123 3.75 -6.40 -10.08
N ILE A 124 5.01 -6.07 -9.76
CA ILE A 124 5.85 -6.87 -8.86
C ILE A 124 5.25 -6.93 -7.45
N SER A 125 4.69 -5.83 -6.95
CA SER A 125 3.98 -5.81 -5.66
C SER A 125 2.81 -6.79 -5.65
N PHE A 126 1.95 -6.72 -6.67
CA PHE A 126 0.87 -7.70 -6.87
C PHE A 126 1.39 -9.14 -6.89
N LEU A 127 2.38 -9.43 -7.73
CA LEU A 127 2.92 -10.78 -7.89
C LEU A 127 3.55 -11.31 -6.59
N SER A 128 4.22 -10.44 -5.82
CA SER A 128 4.78 -10.82 -4.53
C SER A 128 3.71 -11.32 -3.56
N VAL A 129 2.53 -10.68 -3.57
CA VAL A 129 1.41 -11.08 -2.72
C VAL A 129 0.75 -12.33 -3.27
N VAL A 130 0.61 -12.50 -4.59
CA VAL A 130 0.15 -13.77 -5.18
C VAL A 130 0.98 -14.95 -4.68
N VAL A 131 2.31 -14.82 -4.65
CA VAL A 131 3.20 -15.87 -4.15
C VAL A 131 2.98 -16.14 -2.66
N VAL A 132 2.92 -15.09 -1.84
CA VAL A 132 2.68 -15.21 -0.39
C VAL A 132 1.34 -15.89 -0.10
N GLU A 133 0.29 -15.44 -0.76
CA GLU A 133 -1.07 -15.97 -0.63
C GLU A 133 -1.15 -17.42 -1.09
N SER A 134 -0.53 -17.77 -2.23
CA SER A 134 -0.53 -19.13 -2.75
C SER A 134 0.17 -20.09 -1.78
N ILE A 135 1.30 -19.68 -1.19
CA ILE A 135 2.02 -20.49 -0.20
C ILE A 135 1.18 -20.61 1.07
N GLY A 136 0.73 -19.49 1.65
CA GLY A 136 -0.01 -19.51 2.92
C GLY A 136 -1.28 -20.34 2.88
N THR A 137 -2.06 -20.19 1.80
CA THR A 137 -3.32 -20.93 1.62
C THR A 137 -3.09 -22.41 1.27
N SER A 138 -1.99 -22.76 0.60
CA SER A 138 -1.66 -24.18 0.30
C SER A 138 -1.29 -24.98 1.55
N PHE A 139 -0.92 -24.32 2.65
CA PHE A 139 -0.51 -24.94 3.90
C PHE A 139 -1.41 -24.56 5.09
N ASP A 140 -2.62 -24.07 4.81
CA ASP A 140 -3.61 -23.71 5.82
C ASP A 140 -3.08 -22.72 6.87
N ALA A 141 -2.12 -21.85 6.52
CA ALA A 141 -1.70 -20.77 7.43
C ALA A 141 -2.80 -19.71 7.57
N TRP A 142 -3.55 -19.50 6.49
CA TRP A 142 -4.81 -18.76 6.45
C TRP A 142 -5.66 -19.25 5.29
N THR A 143 -6.95 -18.93 5.31
CA THR A 143 -7.86 -19.28 4.23
C THR A 143 -8.91 -18.20 4.01
N TYR A 144 -9.47 -18.21 2.80
CA TYR A 144 -10.60 -17.37 2.40
C TYR A 144 -11.85 -18.23 2.39
N TYR A 145 -12.74 -18.02 3.34
CA TYR A 145 -13.97 -18.78 3.48
C TYR A 145 -15.11 -18.03 2.77
N GLY A 146 -15.34 -18.36 1.51
CA GLY A 146 -16.35 -17.69 0.69
C GLY A 146 -16.41 -18.22 -0.73
N ALA A 147 -17.46 -17.83 -1.45
CA ALA A 147 -17.59 -18.16 -2.86
C ALA A 147 -16.57 -17.38 -3.72
N PRO A 148 -16.29 -17.83 -4.96
CA PRO A 148 -15.49 -17.06 -5.92
C PRO A 148 -15.99 -15.61 -6.06
N PRO A 149 -15.10 -14.66 -6.41
CA PRO A 149 -13.78 -14.86 -7.03
C PRO A 149 -12.57 -14.90 -6.09
N LEU A 150 -12.77 -14.70 -4.78
CA LEU A 150 -11.68 -14.57 -3.80
C LEU A 150 -10.74 -15.77 -3.72
N LYS A 151 -11.28 -16.99 -3.85
CA LYS A 151 -10.49 -18.22 -3.81
C LYS A 151 -9.38 -18.27 -4.88
N PHE A 152 -9.50 -17.46 -5.94
CA PHE A 152 -8.56 -17.45 -7.07
C PHE A 152 -7.75 -16.16 -7.18
N LEU A 153 -8.37 -15.00 -6.94
CA LEU A 153 -7.70 -13.69 -7.07
C LEU A 153 -7.09 -13.20 -5.76
N VAL A 154 -7.64 -13.64 -4.63
CA VAL A 154 -7.17 -13.29 -3.28
C VAL A 154 -7.12 -11.76 -3.08
N VAL A 155 -6.48 -11.26 -2.01
CA VAL A 155 -6.23 -9.82 -1.81
C VAL A 155 -5.10 -9.25 -2.69
N ALA A 156 -4.37 -10.11 -3.41
CA ALA A 156 -3.16 -9.73 -4.12
C ALA A 156 -3.32 -8.53 -5.08
N PRO A 157 -4.37 -8.44 -5.93
CA PRO A 157 -4.55 -7.30 -6.84
C PRO A 157 -4.65 -5.96 -6.12
N GLN A 158 -5.18 -5.97 -4.90
CA GLN A 158 -5.39 -4.77 -4.07
C GLN A 158 -4.04 -4.17 -3.63
N MET A 159 -2.97 -4.97 -3.60
CA MET A 159 -1.62 -4.55 -3.21
C MET A 159 -0.79 -3.95 -4.36
N ALA A 160 -1.27 -3.94 -5.60
CA ALA A 160 -0.66 -3.15 -6.67
C ALA A 160 -0.76 -1.63 -6.42
N PRO A 161 -1.96 -1.07 -6.11
CA PRO A 161 -2.11 0.37 -5.87
C PRO A 161 -1.58 0.86 -4.52
N VAL A 162 -1.60 0.07 -3.44
CA VAL A 162 -1.21 0.51 -2.08
C VAL A 162 0.15 1.22 -2.05
N PRO A 163 1.26 0.62 -2.52
CA PRO A 163 2.56 1.26 -2.42
C PRO A 163 2.72 2.44 -3.38
N ILE A 164 2.01 2.43 -4.51
CA ILE A 164 1.99 3.54 -5.47
C ILE A 164 1.29 4.76 -4.88
N VAL A 165 0.13 4.57 -4.26
CA VAL A 165 -0.64 5.64 -3.61
C VAL A 165 0.11 6.19 -2.40
N GLY A 166 0.63 5.33 -1.53
CA GLY A 166 1.44 5.77 -0.39
C GLY A 166 2.67 6.57 -0.84
N GLY A 167 3.40 6.09 -1.85
CA GLY A 167 4.55 6.81 -2.39
C GLY A 167 4.18 8.14 -3.05
N PHE A 168 3.05 8.21 -3.74
CA PHE A 168 2.54 9.45 -4.30
C PHE A 168 2.15 10.47 -3.22
N LEU A 169 1.44 10.06 -2.17
CA LEU A 169 1.05 10.95 -1.08
C LEU A 169 2.28 11.54 -0.37
N LEU A 170 3.29 10.70 -0.11
CA LEU A 170 4.59 11.16 0.37
C LEU A 170 5.25 12.15 -0.60
N PHE A 171 5.25 11.87 -1.91
CA PHE A 171 5.81 12.77 -2.94
C PHE A 171 5.08 14.11 -3.04
N ALA A 172 3.75 14.10 -2.95
CA ALA A 172 2.92 15.29 -3.09
C ALA A 172 3.00 16.20 -1.86
N VAL A 173 3.15 15.61 -0.67
CA VAL A 173 2.99 16.29 0.62
C VAL A 173 4.30 16.43 1.40
N ALA A 174 5.10 15.37 1.55
CA ALA A 174 6.22 15.35 2.50
C ALA A 174 7.30 16.38 2.16
N ASP A 175 7.52 16.68 0.88
CA ASP A 175 8.51 17.67 0.42
C ASP A 175 8.11 19.12 0.69
N ARG A 176 6.87 19.37 1.12
CA ARG A 176 6.40 20.70 1.57
C ARG A 176 6.77 20.99 3.03
N TYR A 177 7.30 20.00 3.74
CA TYR A 177 7.59 20.08 5.17
C TYR A 177 9.03 19.66 5.46
N THR A 178 9.55 20.18 6.57
CA THR A 178 10.87 19.83 7.13
C THR A 178 10.73 19.43 8.60
N GLY A 179 11.79 18.82 9.16
CA GLY A 179 11.83 18.42 10.57
C GLY A 179 10.69 17.48 10.96
N TRP A 180 10.12 17.68 12.15
CA TRP A 180 9.10 16.79 12.72
C TRP A 180 7.81 16.72 11.89
N ARG A 181 7.42 17.81 11.19
CA ARG A 181 6.21 17.82 10.35
C ARG A 181 6.33 16.85 9.20
N ARG A 182 7.52 16.76 8.60
CA ARG A 182 7.83 15.78 7.56
C ARG A 182 7.76 14.35 8.10
N THR A 183 8.31 14.12 9.28
CA THR A 183 8.22 12.83 9.98
C THR A 183 6.76 12.44 10.24
N ALA A 184 5.93 13.39 10.69
CA ALA A 184 4.49 13.17 10.91
C ALA A 184 3.76 12.81 9.62
N VAL A 185 4.10 13.43 8.48
CA VAL A 185 3.55 13.03 7.16
C VAL A 185 3.89 11.57 6.85
N GLY A 186 5.13 11.13 7.11
CA GLY A 186 5.53 9.73 6.93
C GLY A 186 4.64 8.76 7.71
N PHE A 187 4.47 9.04 9.00
CA PHE A 187 3.60 8.25 9.87
C PHE A 187 2.15 8.25 9.39
N ILE A 188 1.54 9.43 9.18
CA ILE A 188 0.13 9.55 8.79
C ILE A 188 -0.15 8.87 7.45
N VAL A 189 0.70 9.10 6.44
CA VAL A 189 0.49 8.51 5.11
C VAL A 189 0.56 7.00 5.16
N SER A 190 1.55 6.41 5.84
CA SER A 190 1.64 4.94 5.95
C SER A 190 0.53 4.33 6.80
N THR A 191 -0.01 5.05 7.79
CA THR A 191 -1.18 4.60 8.56
C THR A 191 -2.46 4.57 7.71
N LEU A 192 -2.58 5.43 6.70
CA LEU A 192 -3.83 5.64 5.94
C LEU A 192 -3.82 5.10 4.50
N ALA A 193 -2.66 4.86 3.90
CA ALA A 193 -2.58 4.54 2.47
C ALA A 193 -3.29 3.23 2.10
N LEU A 194 -3.07 2.16 2.87
CA LEU A 194 -3.77 0.89 2.64
C LEU A 194 -5.29 1.03 2.79
N PRO A 195 -5.82 1.56 3.90
CA PRO A 195 -7.27 1.64 4.06
C PRO A 195 -7.94 2.55 3.03
N MET A 196 -7.27 3.63 2.61
CA MET A 196 -7.75 4.48 1.50
C MET A 196 -7.89 3.68 0.20
N VAL A 197 -6.89 2.88 -0.15
CA VAL A 197 -6.90 2.07 -1.37
C VAL A 197 -7.96 0.97 -1.30
N PHE A 198 -8.06 0.28 -0.17
CA PHE A 198 -9.02 -0.79 0.00
C PHE A 198 -10.46 -0.26 -0.05
N ALA A 199 -10.71 0.87 0.62
CA ALA A 199 -12.02 1.53 0.55
C ALA A 199 -12.37 2.07 -0.85
N SER A 200 -11.39 2.58 -1.60
CA SER A 200 -11.65 3.21 -2.91
C SER A 200 -11.70 2.24 -4.09
N ALA A 201 -10.85 1.21 -4.09
CA ALA A 201 -10.70 0.28 -5.22
C ALA A 201 -11.24 -1.11 -4.93
N SER A 202 -11.19 -1.59 -3.67
CA SER A 202 -11.54 -2.98 -3.33
C SER A 202 -13.01 -3.17 -2.94
N TRP A 203 -13.75 -2.09 -2.67
CA TRP A 203 -15.14 -2.17 -2.21
C TRP A 203 -16.11 -2.99 -3.09
N PRO A 204 -16.01 -3.03 -4.44
CA PRO A 204 -16.94 -3.83 -5.24
C PRO A 204 -16.84 -5.31 -4.90
N LEU A 205 -15.61 -5.80 -4.66
CA LEU A 205 -15.39 -7.19 -4.23
C LEU A 205 -16.07 -7.44 -2.88
N TYR A 206 -15.88 -6.55 -1.90
CA TYR A 206 -16.49 -6.72 -0.57
C TYR A 206 -18.02 -6.72 -0.63
N VAL A 207 -18.63 -5.90 -1.49
CA VAL A 207 -20.07 -5.94 -1.74
C VAL A 207 -20.49 -7.30 -2.28
N GLY A 208 -19.78 -7.85 -3.27
CA GLY A 208 -20.09 -9.17 -3.82
C GLY A 208 -20.01 -10.29 -2.78
N LEU A 209 -19.02 -10.23 -1.90
CA LEU A 209 -18.80 -11.24 -0.86
C LEU A 209 -19.83 -11.21 0.26
N ASN A 210 -20.33 -10.02 0.59
CA ASN A 210 -21.22 -9.80 1.72
C ASN A 210 -22.68 -9.61 1.28
N SER A 211 -23.01 -9.94 0.04
CA SER A 211 -24.37 -9.87 -0.51
C SER A 211 -24.82 -11.21 -1.08
N ASP A 212 -26.12 -11.49 -0.98
CA ASP A 212 -26.73 -12.67 -1.59
C ASP A 212 -26.97 -12.41 -3.09
N LEU A 213 -25.90 -12.54 -3.88
CA LEU A 213 -25.88 -12.25 -5.31
C LEU A 213 -25.60 -13.50 -6.15
N PRO A 214 -26.14 -13.59 -7.38
CA PRO A 214 -25.77 -14.65 -8.31
C PRO A 214 -24.25 -14.65 -8.59
N THR A 215 -23.66 -15.83 -8.73
CA THR A 215 -22.20 -16.00 -8.93
C THR A 215 -21.64 -15.14 -10.06
N VAL A 216 -22.38 -14.99 -11.15
CA VAL A 216 -21.98 -14.13 -12.29
C VAL A 216 -21.80 -12.68 -11.86
N VAL A 217 -22.68 -12.15 -11.01
CA VAL A 217 -22.58 -10.77 -10.49
C VAL A 217 -21.34 -10.64 -9.59
N ASN A 218 -21.04 -11.63 -8.75
CA ASN A 218 -19.82 -11.63 -7.93
C ASN A 218 -18.53 -11.61 -8.76
N TRP A 219 -18.49 -12.36 -9.87
CA TRP A 219 -17.38 -12.28 -10.82
C TRP A 219 -17.27 -10.91 -11.48
N LEU A 220 -18.39 -10.31 -11.90
CA LEU A 220 -18.39 -8.96 -12.47
C LEU A 220 -17.85 -7.93 -11.48
N LEU A 221 -18.26 -8.00 -10.20
CA LEU A 221 -17.74 -7.12 -9.15
C LEU A 221 -16.24 -7.32 -8.91
N GLY A 222 -15.74 -8.56 -8.99
CA GLY A 222 -14.31 -8.86 -8.98
C GLY A 222 -13.56 -8.22 -10.16
N ILE A 223 -14.11 -8.30 -11.37
CA ILE A 223 -13.53 -7.65 -12.56
C ILE A 223 -13.54 -6.12 -12.41
N VAL A 224 -14.62 -5.54 -11.88
CA VAL A 224 -14.69 -4.10 -11.60
C VAL A 224 -13.60 -3.69 -10.61
N MET A 225 -13.38 -4.45 -9.53
CA MET A 225 -12.28 -4.21 -8.59
C MET A 225 -10.90 -4.27 -9.29
N LEU A 226 -10.66 -5.24 -10.16
CA LEU A 226 -9.41 -5.30 -10.95
C LEU A 226 -9.23 -4.06 -11.83
N GLY A 227 -10.31 -3.60 -12.48
CA GLY A 227 -10.32 -2.36 -13.27
C GLY A 227 -10.01 -1.14 -12.41
N LEU A 228 -10.57 -1.04 -11.21
CA LEU A 228 -10.31 0.06 -10.27
C LEU A 228 -8.88 0.04 -9.74
N THR A 229 -8.34 -1.12 -9.36
CA THR A 229 -6.95 -1.21 -8.87
C THR A 229 -5.94 -0.79 -9.93
N ALA A 230 -6.11 -1.26 -11.17
CA ALA A 230 -5.30 -0.81 -12.32
C ALA A 230 -5.51 0.68 -12.61
N GLY A 231 -6.77 1.16 -12.59
CA GLY A 231 -7.14 2.56 -12.79
C GLY A 231 -6.46 3.49 -11.79
N VAL A 232 -6.45 3.13 -10.51
CA VAL A 232 -5.76 3.88 -9.43
C VAL A 232 -4.27 3.96 -9.71
N VAL A 233 -3.60 2.85 -10.04
CA VAL A 233 -2.16 2.88 -10.39
C VAL A 233 -1.90 3.82 -11.58
N MET A 234 -2.71 3.73 -12.64
CA MET A 234 -2.56 4.57 -13.83
C MET A 234 -2.78 6.06 -13.53
N ALA A 235 -3.82 6.40 -12.77
CA ALA A 235 -4.16 7.76 -12.39
C ALA A 235 -3.10 8.35 -11.46
N THR A 236 -2.71 7.64 -10.40
CA THR A 236 -1.71 8.11 -9.43
C THR A 236 -0.35 8.36 -10.07
N THR A 237 0.10 7.45 -10.95
CA THR A 237 1.38 7.63 -11.66
C THR A 237 1.33 8.78 -12.67
N LYS A 238 0.17 9.05 -13.29
CA LYS A 238 -0.04 10.23 -14.15
C LYS A 238 0.00 11.52 -13.34
N LEU A 239 -0.71 11.57 -12.22
CA LEU A 239 -0.70 12.73 -11.31
C LEU A 239 0.72 13.03 -10.80
N ALA A 240 1.49 12.00 -10.44
CA ALA A 240 2.89 12.17 -10.05
C ALA A 240 3.74 12.82 -11.15
N GLN A 241 3.55 12.38 -12.41
CA GLN A 241 4.25 12.98 -13.56
C GLN A 241 3.81 14.42 -13.79
N ASP A 242 2.52 14.73 -13.70
CA ASP A 242 1.99 16.08 -13.94
C ASP A 242 2.50 17.09 -12.89
N ILE A 243 2.47 16.71 -11.62
CA ILE A 243 3.02 17.53 -10.52
C ILE A 243 4.50 17.82 -10.78
N ARG A 244 5.26 16.82 -11.25
CA ARG A 244 6.69 16.99 -11.54
C ARG A 244 6.90 17.95 -12.71
N THR A 245 6.19 17.77 -13.82
CA THR A 245 6.28 18.65 -14.99
C THR A 245 5.93 20.09 -14.64
N ALA A 246 4.87 20.31 -13.86
CA ALA A 246 4.48 21.64 -13.38
C ALA A 246 5.59 22.30 -12.53
N ARG A 247 6.23 21.53 -11.63
CA ARG A 247 7.36 22.01 -10.81
C ARG A 247 8.59 22.36 -11.65
N SER A 248 8.89 21.59 -12.69
CA SER A 248 10.01 21.87 -13.61
C SER A 248 9.75 23.07 -14.52
N GLY A 249 8.51 23.28 -14.96
CA GLY A 249 8.14 24.44 -15.77
C GLY A 249 8.24 25.77 -15.00
N ALA A 250 7.80 25.79 -13.74
CA ALA A 250 7.87 26.97 -12.89
C ALA A 250 9.32 27.45 -12.63
N SER A 251 10.29 26.53 -12.53
CA SER A 251 11.70 26.92 -12.37
C SER A 251 12.28 27.63 -13.59
N THR A 252 11.85 27.27 -14.81
CA THR A 252 12.39 27.88 -16.04
C THR A 252 11.86 29.29 -16.30
N GLU A 253 10.65 29.61 -15.83
CA GLU A 253 10.05 30.93 -16.01
C GLU A 253 10.61 31.97 -15.01
N THR A 254 10.99 31.53 -13.81
CA THR A 254 11.58 32.41 -12.77
C THR A 254 13.04 32.77 -13.07
N ASP A 255 13.75 31.91 -13.83
CA ASP A 255 15.15 32.12 -14.26
C ASP A 255 15.28 32.86 -15.60
N ARG A 256 14.17 33.35 -16.21
CA ARG A 256 14.29 34.28 -17.33
C ARG A 256 14.90 35.57 -16.79
N PRO A 257 16.13 35.95 -17.18
CA PRO A 257 16.64 37.26 -16.83
C PRO A 257 15.62 38.27 -17.32
N LEU A 258 15.22 39.21 -16.45
CA LEU A 258 14.50 40.40 -16.86
C LEU A 258 15.32 41.00 -18.00
N THR A 259 14.89 40.76 -19.24
CA THR A 259 15.58 41.26 -20.40
C THR A 259 15.63 42.76 -20.25
N ALA A 260 16.81 43.35 -20.45
CA ALA A 260 17.14 44.75 -20.20
C ALA A 260 16.24 45.78 -20.92
N ALA A 261 15.21 45.34 -21.65
CA ALA A 261 14.17 46.17 -22.25
C ALA A 261 13.27 46.88 -21.22
N ALA A 262 13.24 46.47 -19.94
CA ALA A 262 12.45 47.13 -18.92
C ALA A 262 13.06 48.43 -18.34
N TYR A 263 14.32 48.78 -18.69
CA TYR A 263 15.00 49.98 -18.18
C TYR A 263 15.17 51.10 -19.22
N ALA A 264 14.70 50.93 -20.46
CA ALA A 264 14.75 51.99 -21.48
C ALA A 264 13.42 52.76 -21.55
N GLN A 265 13.07 53.49 -20.50
CA GLN A 265 12.10 54.58 -20.59
C GLN A 265 12.91 55.88 -20.71
N PRO A 266 12.82 56.62 -21.84
CA PRO A 266 13.48 57.91 -21.96
C PRO A 266 12.80 58.90 -21.02
N VAL A 267 13.59 59.56 -20.16
CA VAL A 267 13.16 60.75 -19.44
C VAL A 267 12.99 61.86 -20.48
N THR A 268 11.75 62.07 -20.94
CA THR A 268 11.39 63.30 -21.66
C THR A 268 11.17 64.39 -20.60
N GLY A 269 11.98 65.46 -20.70
CA GLY A 269 11.86 66.66 -19.88
C GLY A 269 10.73 67.59 -20.30
#